data_AF-A0A7S2CMT8-F1
#
_entry.id   AF-A0A7S2CMT8-F1
#
_cell.length_a   1.000
_cell.length_b   1.000
_cell.length_c   1.000
_cell.angle_alpha   90.00
_cell.angle_beta   90.00
_cell.angle_gamma   90.00
#
_symmetry.space_group_name_H-M   'P 1'
#
loop_
_entity.id
_entity.type
_entity.pdbx_description
1 polymer ?
#
loop_
_entity_poly.entity_id
_entity_poly.type
_entity_poly.pdbx_seq_one_letter_code
_entity_poly.pdbx_strand_id
1 'polypeptide(L)'
;DDAGIYTHHSAFTLELEQSLQSINPRVAIPYWDYTYDEYIHVDWTDSEIFSDDWFGVASPLDVNHVVTSGRWAYTKVVTRMGNSGDERTHNPYGLLRSPWNTNPMPYLLRSRFVLGAKDGNYRNVPGCKSFSAFFQKTTLAGLLTGINGLLHGPIHIMVGGQWHFEQESLELEALWKSSGLIGMGRG
;
A
#
# COMPACT_ATOMS: atom_id res chain seq x y z
N ASP A 1 -13.17 -12.63 -2.84
CA ASP A 1 -11.92 -12.18 -3.48
C ASP A 1 -10.66 -12.94 -3.07
N ASP A 2 -10.67 -13.77 -2.02
CA ASP A 2 -9.40 -14.16 -1.39
C ASP A 2 -8.59 -15.25 -2.11
N ALA A 3 -9.21 -16.13 -2.92
CA ALA A 3 -8.52 -17.32 -3.43
C ALA A 3 -7.48 -17.06 -4.54
N GLY A 4 -7.63 -15.96 -5.28
CA GLY A 4 -6.73 -15.61 -6.39
C GLY A 4 -5.52 -14.76 -5.99
N ILE A 5 -5.50 -14.21 -4.76
CA ILE A 5 -4.50 -13.19 -4.39
C ILE A 5 -3.08 -13.71 -4.51
N TYR A 6 -2.81 -14.89 -3.93
CA TYR A 6 -1.47 -15.44 -3.83
C TYR A 6 -0.92 -15.84 -5.20
N THR A 7 -1.71 -16.56 -5.99
CA THR A 7 -1.30 -17.06 -7.30
C THR A 7 -1.07 -15.91 -8.28
N HIS A 8 -1.96 -14.91 -8.28
CA HIS A 8 -1.86 -13.74 -9.15
C HIS A 8 -0.63 -12.87 -8.81
N HIS A 9 -0.38 -12.58 -7.53
CA HIS A 9 0.79 -11.78 -7.12
C HIS A 9 2.11 -12.53 -7.33
N SER A 10 2.11 -13.85 -7.14
CA SER A 10 3.28 -14.69 -7.46
C SER A 10 3.59 -14.65 -8.96
N ALA A 11 2.57 -14.74 -9.81
CA ALA A 11 2.74 -14.67 -11.26
C ALA A 11 3.27 -13.29 -11.72
N PHE A 12 2.72 -12.19 -11.20
CA PHE A 12 3.22 -10.85 -11.52
C PHE A 12 4.64 -10.60 -11.00
N THR A 13 4.97 -11.12 -9.83
CA THR A 13 6.34 -11.05 -9.29
C THR A 13 7.30 -11.79 -10.21
N LEU A 14 6.93 -13.00 -10.65
CA LEU A 14 7.75 -13.77 -11.61
C LEU A 14 7.91 -13.04 -12.95
N GLU A 15 6.87 -12.41 -13.48
CA GLU A 15 6.94 -11.63 -14.72
C GLU A 15 7.91 -10.45 -14.61
N LEU A 16 7.87 -9.71 -13.48
CA LEU A 16 8.82 -8.64 -13.20
C LEU A 16 10.26 -9.19 -13.09
N GLU A 17 10.44 -10.32 -12.41
CA GLU A 17 11.76 -10.94 -12.25
C GLU A 17 12.35 -11.35 -13.60
N GLN A 18 11.56 -12.04 -14.42
CA GLN A 18 11.97 -12.46 -15.77
C GLN A 18 12.26 -11.25 -16.67
N SER A 19 11.50 -10.16 -16.53
CA SER A 19 11.76 -8.91 -17.24
C SER A 19 13.12 -8.31 -16.86
N LEU A 20 13.47 -8.31 -15.56
CA LEU A 20 14.80 -7.87 -15.10
C LEU A 20 15.91 -8.83 -15.55
N GLN A 21 15.65 -10.13 -15.53
CA GLN A 21 16.58 -11.17 -15.96
C GLN A 21 16.86 -11.13 -17.47
N SER A 22 15.95 -10.58 -18.27
CA SER A 22 16.21 -10.32 -19.70
C SER A 22 17.34 -9.32 -19.94
N ILE A 23 17.63 -8.46 -18.95
CA ILE A 23 18.74 -7.50 -18.95
C ILE A 23 19.95 -8.11 -18.22
N ASN A 24 19.75 -8.67 -17.03
CA ASN A 24 20.79 -9.31 -16.24
C ASN A 24 20.28 -10.61 -15.59
N PRO A 25 20.65 -11.80 -16.10
CA PRO A 25 20.11 -13.08 -15.64
C PRO A 25 20.54 -13.46 -14.21
N ARG A 26 21.42 -12.71 -13.57
CA ARG A 26 21.83 -12.93 -12.17
C ARG A 26 20.95 -12.21 -11.16
N VAL A 27 20.04 -11.35 -11.61
CA VAL A 27 19.13 -10.61 -10.73
C VAL A 27 18.00 -11.53 -10.27
N ALA A 28 17.70 -11.47 -8.99
CA ALA A 28 16.47 -11.96 -8.39
C ALA A 28 15.72 -10.77 -7.78
N ILE A 29 14.39 -10.86 -7.66
CA ILE A 29 13.60 -9.80 -7.03
C ILE A 29 13.99 -9.71 -5.55
N PRO A 30 14.42 -8.52 -5.08
CA PRO A 30 14.63 -8.31 -3.65
C PRO A 30 13.28 -8.28 -2.92
N TYR A 31 13.28 -8.81 -1.69
CA TYR A 31 12.13 -8.78 -0.80
C TYR A 31 12.45 -7.96 0.46
N TRP A 32 11.48 -7.18 0.90
CA TRP A 32 11.52 -6.49 2.19
C TRP A 32 10.80 -7.32 3.23
N ASP A 33 11.54 -7.82 4.22
CA ASP A 33 10.96 -8.48 5.39
C ASP A 33 10.52 -7.45 6.44
N TYR A 34 9.32 -6.90 6.24
CA TYR A 34 8.72 -5.98 7.21
C TYR A 34 8.39 -6.63 8.54
N THR A 35 8.42 -7.97 8.67
CA THR A 35 8.22 -8.63 9.96
C THR A 35 9.46 -8.48 10.85
N TYR A 36 10.64 -8.40 10.24
CA TYR A 36 11.88 -8.09 10.95
C TYR A 36 11.91 -6.62 11.36
N ASP A 37 11.53 -5.70 10.46
CA ASP A 37 11.53 -4.27 10.76
C ASP A 37 10.47 -3.89 11.80
N GLU A 38 9.34 -4.59 11.84
CA GLU A 38 8.38 -4.50 12.95
C GLU A 38 9.02 -4.84 14.30
N TYR A 39 9.93 -5.81 14.31
CA TYR A 39 10.59 -6.27 15.52
C TYR A 39 11.70 -5.33 16.00
N ILE A 40 12.49 -4.77 15.08
CA ILE A 40 13.65 -3.94 15.43
C ILE A 40 13.35 -2.44 15.53
N HIS A 41 12.27 -1.95 14.92
CA HIS A 41 11.92 -0.53 14.91
C HIS A 41 10.64 -0.24 15.68
N VAL A 42 10.61 0.94 16.34
CA VAL A 42 9.40 1.45 16.97
C VAL A 42 8.44 2.02 15.92
N ASP A 43 8.97 2.75 14.93
CA ASP A 43 8.24 3.18 13.74
C ASP A 43 8.82 2.44 12.52
N TRP A 44 7.98 1.70 11.79
CA TRP A 44 8.38 0.95 10.61
C TRP A 44 9.02 1.82 9.52
N THR A 45 8.79 3.13 9.53
CA THR A 45 9.43 4.04 8.59
C THR A 45 10.90 4.29 8.87
N ASP A 46 11.41 3.86 10.02
CA ASP A 46 12.84 3.93 10.35
C ASP A 46 13.64 2.85 9.60
N SER A 47 12.98 1.94 8.88
CA SER A 47 13.61 0.97 8.01
C SER A 47 14.49 1.64 6.95
N GLU A 48 15.67 1.05 6.71
CA GLU A 48 16.64 1.52 5.70
C GLU A 48 16.03 1.62 4.30
N ILE A 49 15.00 0.82 4.00
CA ILE A 49 14.35 0.87 2.69
C ILE A 49 13.77 2.25 2.38
N PHE A 50 13.43 3.05 3.40
CA PHE A 50 12.89 4.40 3.24
C PHE A 50 13.98 5.49 3.22
N SER A 51 15.25 5.10 3.22
CA SER A 51 16.36 6.02 2.95
C SER A 51 16.41 6.42 1.47
N ASP A 52 17.07 7.54 1.20
CA ASP A 52 17.25 8.08 -0.16
C ASP A 52 18.03 7.15 -1.09
N ASP A 53 18.94 6.34 -0.55
CA ASP A 53 19.75 5.37 -1.31
C ASP A 53 18.93 4.15 -1.77
N TRP A 54 17.76 3.93 -1.15
CA TRP A 54 16.82 2.85 -1.43
C TRP A 54 15.54 3.37 -2.12
N PHE A 55 14.38 3.24 -1.46
CA PHE A 55 13.08 3.59 -2.02
C PHE A 55 12.61 5.00 -1.66
N GLY A 56 13.37 5.75 -0.85
CA GLY A 56 13.02 7.09 -0.38
C GLY A 56 11.91 7.09 0.66
N VAL A 57 11.64 8.27 1.23
CA VAL A 57 10.76 8.43 2.41
C VAL A 57 9.36 7.80 2.24
N ALA A 58 8.85 7.19 3.31
CA ALA A 58 7.52 6.55 3.33
C ALA A 58 6.36 7.54 3.20
N SER A 59 6.53 8.77 3.68
CA SER A 59 5.53 9.85 3.60
C SER A 59 6.22 11.20 3.39
N PRO A 60 6.40 11.64 2.14
CA PRO A 60 6.95 12.95 1.83
C PRO A 60 6.15 14.10 2.45
N LEU A 61 6.85 15.18 2.80
CA LEU A 61 6.25 16.43 3.29
C LEU A 61 5.78 17.36 2.16
N ASP A 62 6.03 16.99 0.90
CA ASP A 62 5.52 17.70 -0.26
C ASP A 62 3.98 17.74 -0.22
N VAL A 63 3.40 18.90 -0.55
CA VAL A 63 1.95 19.12 -0.51
C VAL A 63 1.18 18.21 -1.48
N ASN A 64 1.82 17.78 -2.56
CA ASN A 64 1.25 16.84 -3.53
C ASN A 64 1.64 15.39 -3.23
N HIS A 65 2.30 15.15 -2.10
CA HIS A 65 2.78 13.84 -1.64
C HIS A 65 3.79 13.19 -2.59
N VAL A 66 4.48 13.99 -3.40
CA VAL A 66 5.49 13.51 -4.35
C VAL A 66 6.74 13.06 -3.59
N VAL A 67 7.33 11.93 -3.98
CA VAL A 67 8.68 11.56 -3.54
C VAL A 67 9.68 12.54 -4.19
N THR A 68 10.31 13.40 -3.40
CA THR A 68 11.17 14.50 -3.88
C THR A 68 12.67 14.29 -3.69
N SER A 69 13.09 13.21 -3.03
CA SER A 69 14.49 12.86 -2.77
C SER A 69 14.79 11.39 -3.04
N GLY A 70 16.07 11.04 -3.11
CA GLY A 70 16.55 9.69 -3.35
C GLY A 70 16.42 9.18 -4.79
N ARG A 71 16.70 7.89 -4.98
CA ARG A 71 16.71 7.22 -6.31
C ARG A 71 15.41 7.38 -7.10
N TRP A 72 14.28 7.46 -6.40
CA TRP A 72 12.94 7.50 -6.99
C TRP A 72 12.31 8.90 -7.00
N ALA A 73 13.09 9.95 -6.68
CA ALA A 73 12.64 11.33 -6.73
C ALA A 73 12.03 11.67 -8.09
N TYR A 74 10.81 12.23 -8.09
CA TYR A 74 10.09 12.63 -9.31
C TYR A 74 9.97 11.52 -10.37
N THR A 75 9.93 10.24 -9.95
CA THR A 75 9.68 9.13 -10.86
C THR A 75 8.33 9.31 -11.52
N LYS A 76 8.30 9.40 -12.86
CA LYS A 76 7.06 9.56 -13.61
C LYS A 76 6.27 8.26 -13.63
N VAL A 77 4.96 8.36 -13.42
CA VAL A 77 4.04 7.25 -13.65
C VAL A 77 3.85 7.09 -15.16
N VAL A 78 3.84 5.84 -15.63
CA VAL A 78 3.58 5.55 -17.04
C VAL A 78 2.21 6.13 -17.43
N THR A 79 2.14 6.66 -18.63
CA THR A 79 0.89 7.19 -19.18
C THR A 79 0.44 6.29 -20.33
N ARG A 80 -0.85 6.26 -20.62
CA ARG A 80 -1.46 5.58 -21.77
C ARG A 80 -0.73 5.83 -23.11
N MET A 81 0.01 6.94 -23.23
CA MET A 81 0.74 7.34 -24.44
C MET A 81 2.24 6.95 -24.42
N GLY A 82 2.72 6.26 -23.38
CA GLY A 82 4.06 5.67 -23.33
C GLY A 82 4.15 4.43 -24.22
N ASN A 83 5.30 4.24 -24.89
CA ASN A 83 5.58 3.29 -25.98
C ASN A 83 5.45 1.77 -25.66
N SER A 84 4.48 1.33 -24.87
CA SER A 84 4.24 -0.08 -24.55
C SER A 84 2.75 -0.35 -24.38
N GLY A 85 2.07 -0.53 -25.52
CA GLY A 85 0.83 -1.30 -25.69
C GLY A 85 -0.23 -1.29 -24.58
N ASP A 86 -1.40 -0.72 -24.90
CA ASP A 86 -2.71 -1.08 -24.35
C ASP A 86 -2.84 -1.17 -22.80
N GLU A 87 -2.34 -0.16 -22.08
CA GLU A 87 -2.70 0.06 -20.67
C GLU A 87 -4.17 0.54 -20.60
N ARG A 88 -5.11 -0.39 -20.80
CA ARG A 88 -6.56 -0.11 -20.73
C ARG A 88 -6.99 0.36 -19.35
N THR A 89 -6.23 -0.01 -18.32
CA THR A 89 -6.49 0.37 -16.93
C THR A 89 -5.65 1.58 -16.57
N HIS A 90 -6.29 2.74 -16.63
CA HIS A 90 -5.70 4.01 -16.24
C HIS A 90 -6.75 4.84 -15.50
N ASN A 91 -6.29 5.88 -14.79
CA ASN A 91 -7.20 6.85 -14.19
C ASN A 91 -7.74 7.88 -15.22
N PRO A 92 -8.64 8.81 -14.84
CA PRO A 92 -9.20 9.79 -15.78
C PRO A 92 -8.18 10.71 -16.47
N TYR A 93 -6.94 10.75 -15.98
CA TYR A 93 -5.84 11.55 -16.54
C TYR A 93 -4.88 10.72 -17.40
N GLY A 94 -5.19 9.44 -17.65
CA GLY A 94 -4.37 8.55 -18.46
C GLY A 94 -3.11 8.05 -17.77
N LEU A 95 -3.02 8.15 -16.44
CA LEU A 95 -1.90 7.61 -15.65
C LEU A 95 -2.17 6.15 -15.29
N LEU A 96 -1.13 5.31 -15.32
CA LEU A 96 -1.15 3.91 -14.87
C LEU A 96 -1.43 3.84 -13.36
N ARG A 97 -2.72 3.88 -13.03
CA ARG A 97 -3.30 3.91 -11.69
C ARG A 97 -4.67 3.26 -11.76
N SER A 98 -5.20 2.85 -10.59
CA SER A 98 -6.57 2.37 -10.51
C SER A 98 -7.56 3.38 -11.11
N PRO A 99 -8.59 2.95 -11.86
CA PRO A 99 -9.52 3.84 -12.54
C PRO A 99 -10.25 4.85 -11.61
N TRP A 100 -10.44 4.48 -10.35
CA TRP A 100 -11.07 5.33 -9.33
C TRP A 100 -10.10 6.29 -8.62
N ASN A 101 -8.79 6.24 -8.92
CA ASN A 101 -7.81 7.20 -8.39
C ASN A 101 -7.84 8.50 -9.21
N THR A 102 -8.63 9.48 -8.79
CA THR A 102 -8.81 10.76 -9.48
C THR A 102 -7.68 11.77 -9.25
N ASN A 103 -6.49 11.34 -8.84
CA ASN A 103 -5.35 12.24 -8.65
C ASN A 103 -4.57 12.47 -9.98
N PRO A 104 -4.44 13.73 -10.46
CA PRO A 104 -3.75 14.05 -11.71
C PRO A 104 -2.22 14.09 -11.62
N MET A 105 -1.62 13.99 -10.43
CA MET A 105 -0.19 14.19 -10.28
C MET A 105 0.62 13.06 -10.94
N PRO A 106 1.53 13.35 -11.90
CA PRO A 106 2.13 12.35 -12.79
C PRO A 106 3.40 11.70 -12.20
N TYR A 107 3.64 11.85 -10.90
CA TYR A 107 4.82 11.32 -10.21
C TYR A 107 4.44 10.21 -9.22
N LEU A 108 5.43 9.45 -8.74
CA LEU A 108 5.30 8.53 -7.62
C LEU A 108 4.92 9.30 -6.35
N LEU A 109 3.82 8.90 -5.73
CA LEU A 109 3.26 9.55 -4.54
C LEU A 109 3.18 8.57 -3.38
N ARG A 110 3.31 9.07 -2.16
CA ARG A 110 3.14 8.28 -0.93
C ARG A 110 2.55 9.11 0.20
N SER A 111 1.75 8.50 1.05
CA SER A 111 1.23 9.15 2.25
C SER A 111 0.93 8.11 3.32
N ARG A 112 1.25 8.46 4.56
CA ARG A 112 0.90 7.68 5.74
C ARG A 112 -0.52 7.94 6.25
N PHE A 113 -1.35 8.65 5.52
CA PHE A 113 -2.70 9.00 5.99
C PHE A 113 -3.74 8.41 5.08
N VAL A 114 -4.82 7.89 5.65
CA VAL A 114 -6.04 7.49 4.93
C VAL A 114 -7.23 8.02 5.72
N LEU A 115 -8.09 8.82 5.09
CA LEU A 115 -9.25 9.47 5.76
C LEU A 115 -8.84 10.25 7.02
N GLY A 116 -7.68 10.91 6.99
CA GLY A 116 -7.12 11.65 8.14
C GLY A 116 -6.46 10.78 9.22
N ALA A 117 -6.64 9.45 9.18
CA ALA A 117 -6.00 8.54 10.12
C ALA A 117 -4.57 8.20 9.70
N LYS A 118 -3.60 8.48 10.56
CA LYS A 118 -2.22 8.03 10.39
C LYS A 118 -2.18 6.50 10.37
N ASP A 119 -1.46 5.94 9.41
CA ASP A 119 -1.30 4.51 9.15
C ASP A 119 -2.62 3.75 9.05
N GLY A 120 -3.73 4.40 8.67
CA GLY A 120 -5.06 3.77 8.68
C GLY A 120 -5.50 3.25 10.06
N ASN A 121 -4.96 3.82 11.15
CA ASN A 121 -5.08 3.35 12.53
C ASN A 121 -4.40 2.01 12.83
N TYR A 122 -3.57 1.47 11.92
CA TYR A 122 -2.68 0.36 12.26
C TYR A 122 -1.58 0.87 13.19
N ARG A 123 -1.30 0.12 14.26
CA ARG A 123 -0.24 0.49 15.21
C ARG A 123 1.16 0.32 14.62
N ASN A 124 1.35 -0.72 13.82
CA ASN A 124 2.60 -1.03 13.14
C ASN A 124 2.32 -1.92 11.91
N VAL A 125 3.33 -2.18 11.09
CA VAL A 125 3.26 -3.19 10.01
C VAL A 125 3.04 -4.60 10.60
N PRO A 126 2.52 -5.57 9.83
CA PRO A 126 2.27 -6.92 10.37
C PRO A 126 3.56 -7.64 10.76
N GLY A 127 3.70 -8.00 12.04
CA GLY A 127 4.88 -8.70 12.57
C GLY A 127 4.79 -10.24 12.60
N CYS A 128 5.87 -10.88 13.02
CA CYS A 128 6.02 -12.35 13.08
C CYS A 128 4.88 -13.08 13.78
N LYS A 129 4.33 -12.48 14.86
CA LYS A 129 3.22 -13.07 15.63
C LYS A 129 1.95 -13.23 14.78
N SER A 130 1.63 -12.22 13.95
CA SER A 130 0.47 -12.25 13.08
C SER A 130 0.64 -13.30 11.99
N PHE A 131 1.81 -13.37 11.36
CA PHE A 131 2.12 -14.39 10.36
C PHE A 131 2.01 -15.81 10.92
N SER A 132 2.62 -16.06 12.08
CA SER A 132 2.56 -17.37 12.75
C SER A 132 1.12 -17.79 13.05
N ALA A 133 0.27 -16.87 13.51
CA ALA A 133 -1.13 -17.16 13.79
C ALA A 133 -1.95 -17.55 12.54
N PHE A 134 -1.61 -17.01 11.37
CA PHE A 134 -2.27 -17.36 10.11
C PHE A 134 -1.69 -18.60 9.43
N PHE A 135 -0.38 -18.84 9.56
CA PHE A 135 0.24 -20.08 9.07
C PHE A 135 -0.20 -21.31 9.86
N GLN A 136 -0.65 -21.15 11.10
CA GLN A 136 -1.22 -22.23 11.91
C GLN A 136 -2.67 -22.58 11.53
N LYS A 137 -3.31 -21.85 10.59
CA LYS A 137 -4.66 -22.19 10.13
C LYS A 137 -4.63 -23.50 9.35
N THR A 138 -5.59 -24.38 9.65
CA THR A 138 -5.69 -25.72 9.04
C THR A 138 -6.46 -25.73 7.72
N THR A 139 -7.05 -24.60 7.33
CA THR A 139 -7.77 -24.47 6.07
C THR A 139 -7.08 -23.47 5.16
N LEU A 140 -7.05 -23.79 3.87
CA LEU A 140 -6.54 -22.87 2.84
C LEU A 140 -7.28 -21.52 2.88
N ALA A 141 -8.61 -21.54 3.09
CA ALA A 141 -9.39 -20.32 3.24
C ALA A 141 -8.92 -19.47 4.43
N GLY A 142 -8.64 -20.08 5.59
CA GLY A 142 -8.16 -19.37 6.78
C GLY A 142 -6.78 -18.72 6.56
N LEU A 143 -5.89 -19.39 5.84
CA LEU A 143 -4.61 -18.83 5.45
C LEU A 143 -4.78 -17.67 4.46
N LEU A 144 -5.61 -17.85 3.42
CA LEU A 144 -5.84 -16.85 2.37
C LEU A 144 -6.50 -15.58 2.89
N THR A 145 -7.42 -15.67 3.85
CA THR A 145 -7.98 -14.48 4.51
C THR A 145 -6.91 -13.67 5.23
N GLY A 146 -5.96 -14.35 5.88
CA GLY A 146 -4.81 -13.71 6.51
C GLY A 146 -3.90 -13.03 5.48
N ILE A 147 -3.48 -13.78 4.47
CA ILE A 147 -2.63 -13.29 3.38
C ILE A 147 -3.30 -12.08 2.71
N ASN A 148 -4.56 -12.18 2.29
CA ASN A 148 -5.27 -11.11 1.57
C ASN A 148 -5.51 -9.87 2.45
N GLY A 149 -6.04 -10.04 3.65
CA GLY A 149 -6.48 -8.91 4.46
C GLY A 149 -5.37 -8.34 5.34
N LEU A 150 -4.91 -9.16 6.28
CA LEU A 150 -4.25 -8.68 7.49
C LEU A 150 -2.73 -8.66 7.42
N LEU A 151 -2.14 -9.49 6.56
CA LEU A 151 -0.68 -9.63 6.48
C LEU A 151 -0.04 -8.71 5.44
N HIS A 152 -0.68 -8.48 4.28
CA HIS A 152 -0.13 -7.61 3.24
C HIS A 152 -0.91 -6.30 3.05
N GLY A 153 -2.24 -6.34 3.20
CA GLY A 153 -3.13 -5.20 2.99
C GLY A 153 -2.72 -3.91 3.72
N PRO A 154 -2.30 -3.97 5.01
CA PRO A 154 -1.88 -2.78 5.74
C PRO A 154 -0.70 -2.04 5.07
N ILE A 155 0.23 -2.75 4.43
CA ILE A 155 1.39 -2.12 3.77
C ILE A 155 0.93 -1.18 2.64
N HIS A 156 -0.04 -1.59 1.84
CA HIS A 156 -0.61 -0.75 0.78
C HIS A 156 -1.26 0.51 1.35
N ILE A 157 -1.98 0.39 2.46
CA ILE A 157 -2.66 1.49 3.15
C ILE A 157 -1.63 2.47 3.74
N MET A 158 -0.63 1.95 4.42
CA MET A 158 0.35 2.71 5.20
C MET A 158 1.40 3.42 4.32
N VAL A 159 1.71 2.88 3.13
CA VAL A 159 2.65 3.51 2.18
C VAL A 159 1.92 4.34 1.12
N GLY A 160 0.79 3.86 0.61
CA GLY A 160 0.08 4.48 -0.51
C GLY A 160 -0.75 5.68 -0.08
N GLY A 161 -1.51 5.54 1.01
CA GLY A 161 -2.34 6.59 1.57
C GLY A 161 -3.50 7.07 0.69
N GLN A 162 -4.26 8.00 1.25
CA GLN A 162 -5.35 8.75 0.65
C GLN A 162 -5.45 10.10 1.38
N TRP A 163 -5.50 11.19 0.61
CA TRP A 163 -5.55 12.56 1.12
C TRP A 163 -6.68 13.35 0.44
N HIS A 164 -6.79 14.64 0.77
CA HIS A 164 -7.95 15.49 0.45
C HIS A 164 -9.27 15.02 1.10
N PHE A 165 -9.15 14.35 2.24
CA PHE A 165 -10.29 14.11 3.13
C PHE A 165 -10.27 15.18 4.22
N GLU A 166 -11.16 16.16 4.12
CA GLU A 166 -11.35 17.17 5.17
C GLU A 166 -12.26 16.58 6.25
N GLN A 167 -11.67 16.18 7.37
CA GLN A 167 -12.43 15.62 8.51
C GLN A 167 -13.43 16.64 9.09
N GLU A 168 -13.24 17.95 8.86
CA GLU A 168 -14.21 19.00 9.23
C GLU A 168 -15.51 18.95 8.43
N SER A 169 -15.51 18.35 7.23
CA SER A 169 -16.70 18.28 6.37
C SER A 169 -17.64 17.11 6.67
N LEU A 170 -17.21 16.20 7.55
CA LEU A 170 -17.95 15.01 7.91
C LEU A 170 -18.06 14.94 9.43
N GLU A 171 -19.04 15.69 9.96
CA GLU A 171 -19.67 15.36 11.23
C GLU A 171 -20.37 13.97 11.11
N LEU A 172 -19.60 12.90 10.92
CA LEU A 172 -20.09 11.53 10.99
C LEU A 172 -20.65 11.25 12.39
N GLU A 173 -20.13 11.93 13.43
CA GLU A 173 -20.77 11.96 14.73
C GLU A 173 -22.14 12.65 14.74
N ALA A 174 -22.37 13.72 13.98
CA ALA A 174 -23.68 14.37 13.92
C ALA A 174 -24.67 13.55 13.07
N LEU A 175 -24.22 12.89 12.00
CA LEU A 175 -25.03 11.94 11.24
C LEU A 175 -25.42 10.71 12.08
N TRP A 176 -24.51 10.16 12.90
CA TRP A 176 -24.85 9.07 13.83
C TRP A 176 -25.72 9.50 15.02
N LYS A 177 -25.53 10.71 15.55
CA LYS A 177 -26.38 11.24 16.63
C LYS A 177 -27.77 11.66 16.13
N SER A 178 -27.89 12.11 14.87
CA SER A 178 -29.17 12.49 14.25
C SER A 178 -29.96 11.32 13.68
N SER A 179 -29.33 10.19 13.36
CA SER A 179 -30.01 8.99 12.83
C SER A 179 -30.75 8.16 13.88
N GLY A 180 -30.77 8.57 15.15
CA GLY A 180 -31.63 7.97 16.20
C GLY A 180 -31.34 6.51 16.54
N LEU A 181 -30.25 5.92 16.06
CA LEU A 181 -29.87 4.53 16.34
C LEU A 181 -29.08 4.44 17.66
N ILE A 182 -29.79 4.70 18.76
CA ILE A 182 -29.36 4.25 20.09
C ILE A 182 -29.85 2.82 20.27
N GLY A 183 -28.92 1.89 20.44
CA GLY A 183 -29.23 0.53 20.88
C GLY A 183 -27.99 -0.20 21.36
N MET A 184 -27.78 -0.19 22.68
CA MET A 184 -27.20 -1.25 23.54
C MET A 184 -26.17 -2.22 22.89
N GLY A 185 -24.98 -2.44 23.45
CA GLY A 185 -24.53 -2.23 24.81
C GLY A 185 -23.04 -2.54 24.97
N ARG A 186 -22.48 -1.95 26.03
CA ARG A 186 -21.30 -2.50 26.69
C ARG A 186 -21.73 -3.76 27.45
N GLY A 187 -20.97 -4.82 27.27
CA GLY A 187 -20.94 -6.04 28.07
C GLY A 187 -19.56 -6.65 27.92
#